data_AF-A0A0G1XX80-F1
#
_entry.id   AF-A0A0G1XX80-F1
#
_cell.length_a   1.000
_cell.length_b   1.000
_cell.length_c   1.000
_cell.angle_alpha   90.00
_cell.angle_beta   90.00
_cell.angle_gamma   90.00
#
_symmetry.space_group_name_H-M   'P 1'
#
loop_
_entity.id
_entity.type
_entity.pdbx_description
1 polymer ?
#
loop_
_entity_poly.entity_id
_entity_poly.type
_entity_poly.pdbx_seq_one_letter_code
_entity_poly.pdbx_strand_id
1 'polypeptide(L)' 'MQPITQFIAQTTDLSRRAAEVEVRDGRVRVNGKKALLGARVDPLKDRV' A
#
# COMPACT_ATOMS: atom_id res chain seq x y z
N MET A 1 3.28 -11.46 4.75
CA MET A 1 3.79 -10.28 4.01
C MET A 1 3.23 -10.26 2.60
N GLN A 2 2.38 -9.28 2.27
CA GLN A 2 1.72 -9.14 0.97
C GLN A 2 2.11 -7.81 0.29
N PRO A 3 1.99 -7.68 -1.04
CA PRO A 3 2.25 -6.42 -1.74
C PRO A 3 1.34 -5.30 -1.21
N ILE A 4 1.87 -4.08 -1.07
CA ILE A 4 1.09 -2.93 -0.59
C ILE A 4 -0.12 -2.63 -1.47
N THR A 5 0.01 -2.81 -2.79
CA THR A 5 -1.07 -2.61 -3.75
C THR A 5 -2.19 -3.63 -3.58
N GLN A 6 -1.84 -4.87 -3.21
CA GLN A 6 -2.81 -5.90 -2.85
C GLN A 6 -3.47 -5.59 -1.52
N PHE A 7 -2.73 -5.12 -0.52
CA PHE A 7 -3.30 -4.73 0.77
C PHE A 7 -4.30 -3.59 0.61
N ILE A 8 -3.92 -2.49 -0.05
CA ILE A 8 -4.81 -1.35 -0.30
C ILE A 8 -6.07 -1.80 -1.03
N ALA A 9 -5.94 -2.63 -2.07
CA ALA A 9 -7.10 -3.09 -2.83
C ALA A 9 -8.03 -4.04 -2.05
N GLN A 10 -7.56 -4.63 -0.95
CA GLN A 10 -8.38 -5.47 -0.06
C GLN A 10 -9.03 -4.67 1.06
N THR A 11 -8.41 -3.56 1.48
CA THR A 11 -8.86 -2.74 2.61
C THR A 11 -9.60 -1.46 2.20
N THR A 12 -9.62 -1.15 0.91
CA THR A 12 -10.29 0.01 0.31
C THR A 12 -11.06 -0.39 -0.94
N ASP A 13 -11.88 0.51 -1.48
CA ASP A 13 -12.60 0.30 -2.74
C ASP A 13 -11.71 0.53 -3.99
N LEU A 14 -10.39 0.70 -3.81
CA LEU A 14 -9.46 0.92 -4.91
C LEU A 14 -9.10 -0.40 -5.61
N SER A 15 -9.05 -0.37 -6.94
CA SER A 15 -8.39 -1.44 -7.69
C SER A 15 -6.89 -1.46 -7.42
N ARG A 16 -6.22 -2.60 -7.67
CA ARG A 16 -4.75 -2.71 -7.55
C ARG A 16 -4.00 -1.66 -8.38
N ARG A 17 -4.52 -1.30 -9.57
CA ARG A 17 -3.92 -0.26 -10.43
C ARG A 17 -4.09 1.14 -9.86
N ALA A 18 -5.24 1.44 -9.25
CA ALA A 18 -5.44 2.71 -8.57
C ALA A 18 -4.54 2.81 -7.32
N ALA A 19 -4.38 1.71 -6.58
CA ALA A 19 -3.43 1.65 -5.47
C ALA A 19 -1.97 1.90 -5.91
N GLU A 20 -1.57 1.41 -7.09
CA GLU A 20 -0.26 1.72 -7.66
C GLU A 20 -0.06 3.22 -7.93
N VAL A 21 -1.09 3.90 -8.42
CA VAL A 21 -1.06 5.36 -8.65
C VAL A 21 -0.89 6.10 -7.32
N GLU A 22 -1.67 5.74 -6.30
CA GLU A 22 -1.58 6.37 -4.98
C GLU A 22 -0.22 6.17 -4.29
N VAL A 23 0.36 4.97 -4.44
CA VAL A 23 1.72 4.67 -3.96
C VAL A 23 2.75 5.47 -4.75
N ARG A 24 2.62 5.54 -6.09
CA ARG A 24 3.53 6.30 -6.96
C ARG A 24 3.49 7.79 -6.68
N ASP A 25 2.31 8.34 -6.41
CA ASP A 25 2.10 9.74 -6.03
C ASP A 25 2.61 10.03 -4.60
N GLY A 26 3.02 8.99 -3.86
CA GLY A 26 3.56 9.12 -2.51
C GLY A 26 2.51 9.51 -1.47
N ARG A 27 1.23 9.23 -1.74
CA ARG A 27 0.11 9.45 -0.83
C ARG A 27 -0.01 8.37 0.24
N VAL A 28 0.53 7.18 -0.03
CA VAL A 28 0.54 6.06 0.90
C VAL A 28 1.80 6.09 1.78
N ARG A 29 1.64 5.81 3.08
CA ARG A 29 2.75 5.70 4.03
C ARG A 29 2.66 4.36 4.77
N VAL A 30 3.80 3.71 5.00
CA VAL A 30 3.90 2.52 5.85
C VAL A 30 4.78 2.87 7.03
N ASN A 31 4.26 2.74 8.25
CA ASN A 31 4.96 3.06 9.49
C ASN A 31 5.54 4.49 9.48
N GLY A 32 4.80 5.44 8.91
CA GLY A 32 5.19 6.85 8.78
C GLY A 32 6.16 7.17 7.63
N LYS A 33 6.64 6.18 6.87
CA LYS A 33 7.52 6.39 5.70
C LYS A 33 6.72 6.25 4.40
N LYS A 34 7.04 7.04 3.37
CA LYS A 34 6.38 6.90 2.05
C LYS A 34 6.55 5.47 1.52
N ALA A 35 5.44 4.87 1.09
CA ALA A 35 5.45 3.58 0.41
C ALA A 35 6.10 3.71 -0.97
N LEU A 36 6.76 2.64 -1.42
CA LEU A 36 7.27 2.51 -2.78
C LEU A 36 6.51 1.41 -3.51
N LEU A 37 6.44 1.53 -4.85
CA LEU A 37 5.91 0.47 -5.69
C LEU A 37 6.70 -0.82 -5.47
N GLY A 38 5.99 -1.94 -5.30
CA GLY A 38 6.60 -3.23 -4.95
C GLY A 38 6.92 -3.42 -3.47
N ALA A 39 6.68 -2.41 -2.61
CA ALA A 39 6.80 -2.59 -1.17
C ALA A 39 5.84 -3.68 -0.68
N ARG A 40 6.28 -4.43 0.33
CA ARG A 40 5.48 -5.45 1.00
C ARG A 40 5.13 -4.97 2.39
N VAL A 41 3.91 -5.28 2.81
CA VAL A 41 3.39 -4.98 4.15
C VAL A 41 3.00 -6.26 4.87
N ASP A 42 3.14 -6.24 6.18
CA ASP A 42 2.58 -7.21 7.10
C ASP A 42 1.30 -6.62 7.73
N PRO A 43 0.09 -7.08 7.32
CA PRO A 43 -1.17 -6.57 7.84
C PRO A 43 -1.33 -6.64 9.37
N LEU A 44 -0.56 -7.50 10.03
CA LEU A 44 -0.63 -7.70 11.48
C LEU A 44 0.35 -6.80 12.26
N LYS A 45 1.34 -6.20 11.58
CA LYS A 45 2.43 -5.44 12.22
C LYS A 45 2.56 -4.02 11.70
N ASP A 46 2.34 -3.83 10.40
CA ASP A 46 2.53 -2.55 9.73
C ASP A 46 1.27 -1.69 9.79
N ARG A 47 1.48 -0.38 9.97
CA ARG A 47 0.42 0.63 9.86
C ARG A 47 0.54 1.31 8.51
N VAL A 48 -0.52 1.22 7.71
CA VAL A 48 -0.65 1.77 6.35
C VAL A 48 -1.70 2.87 6.35
#